data_AF-A0A1A5DBG8-F1
#
_entry.id   AF-A0A1A5DBG8-F1
#
_cell.length_a   1.000
_cell.length_b   1.000
_cell.length_c   1.000
_cell.angle_alpha   90.00
_cell.angle_beta   90.00
_cell.angle_gamma   90.00
#
_symmetry.space_group_name_H-M   'P 1'
#
loop_
_entity.id
_entity.type
_entity.pdbx_description
1 polymer ?
#
loop_
_entity_poly.entity_id
_entity_poly.type
_entity_poly.pdbx_seq_one_letter_code
_entity_poly.pdbx_strand_id
1 'polypeptide(L)'
;MEVLCVLILLSTSYWYFKTAPAGTPMALRLISSAHGACALLLFLLALVIGFGGWHREVNGQLFAWLQLLPLALIALSFWAFRGPRALHWLQLLNVPATLWLALIGSMLVSGKWL
;
A
#
# COMPACT_ATOMS: atom_id res chain seq x y z
N MET A 1 2.78 14.44 -6.89
CA MET A 1 2.97 13.93 -5.50
C MET A 1 3.05 12.39 -5.45
N GLU A 2 2.62 11.72 -6.50
CA GLU A 2 2.38 10.28 -6.60
C GLU A 2 3.70 9.50 -6.61
N VAL A 3 4.69 9.98 -7.38
CA VAL A 3 6.04 9.39 -7.42
C VAL A 3 6.68 9.34 -6.03
N LEU A 4 6.59 10.44 -5.28
CA LEU A 4 7.10 10.50 -3.91
C LEU A 4 6.37 9.48 -3.01
N CYS A 5 5.05 9.38 -3.12
CA CYS A 5 4.27 8.38 -2.38
C CYS A 5 4.73 6.96 -2.73
N VAL A 6 4.91 6.63 -4.01
CA VAL A 6 5.40 5.32 -4.46
C VAL A 6 6.79 5.02 -3.88
N LEU A 7 7.70 6.00 -3.89
CA LEU A 7 9.03 5.84 -3.30
C LEU A 7 8.96 5.58 -1.79
N ILE A 8 8.07 6.27 -1.07
CA ILE A 8 7.84 6.04 0.37
C ILE A 8 7.31 4.62 0.61
N LEU A 9 6.30 4.19 -0.16
CA LEU A 9 5.68 2.87 -0.02
C LEU A 9 6.71 1.74 -0.24
N LEU A 10 7.45 1.80 -1.36
CA LEU A 10 8.44 0.80 -1.71
C LEU A 10 9.63 0.81 -0.76
N SER A 11 10.11 1.99 -0.35
CA SER A 11 11.20 2.09 0.61
C SER A 11 10.81 1.50 1.96
N THR A 12 9.59 1.77 2.44
CA THR A 12 9.09 1.21 3.70
C THR A 12 8.99 -0.31 3.62
N SER A 13 8.40 -0.84 2.56
CA SER A 13 8.35 -2.29 2.31
C SER A 13 9.74 -2.93 2.23
N TYR A 14 10.68 -2.30 1.52
CA TYR A 14 12.05 -2.77 1.42
C TYR A 14 12.74 -2.84 2.78
N TRP A 15 12.66 -1.77 3.59
CA TRP A 15 13.31 -1.74 4.90
C TRP A 15 12.73 -2.77 5.87
N TYR A 16 11.41 -2.97 5.87
CA TYR A 16 10.77 -4.05 6.61
C TYR A 16 11.27 -5.44 6.16
N PHE A 17 11.36 -5.69 4.85
CA PHE A 17 11.85 -6.97 4.34
C PHE A 17 13.34 -7.20 4.68
N LYS A 18 14.16 -6.18 4.46
CA LYS A 18 15.63 -6.24 4.57
C LYS A 18 16.11 -6.41 6.00
N THR A 19 15.46 -5.75 6.96
CA THR A 19 15.90 -5.73 8.36
C THR A 19 15.24 -6.81 9.22
N ALA A 20 14.35 -7.62 8.63
CA ALA A 20 13.84 -8.82 9.30
C ALA A 20 15.01 -9.78 9.65
N PRO A 21 15.10 -10.28 10.91
CA PRO A 21 16.18 -11.16 11.35
C PRO A 21 16.36 -12.38 10.45
N ALA A 22 17.60 -12.88 10.30
CA ALA A 22 17.92 -14.00 9.40
C ALA A 22 17.04 -15.25 9.65
N GLY A 23 16.73 -15.57 10.91
CA GLY A 23 15.86 -16.69 11.28
C GLY A 23 14.36 -16.48 11.07
N THR A 24 13.92 -15.33 10.54
CA THR A 24 12.50 -15.08 10.27
C THR A 24 12.05 -15.89 9.05
N PRO A 25 11.01 -16.74 9.17
CA PRO A 25 10.46 -17.49 8.04
C PRO A 25 10.11 -16.57 6.87
N MET A 26 10.36 -17.03 5.64
CA MET A 26 10.15 -16.22 4.44
C MET A 26 8.70 -15.71 4.32
N ALA A 27 7.71 -16.57 4.61
CA ALA A 27 6.30 -16.17 4.59
C ALA A 27 6.02 -14.98 5.53
N LEU A 28 6.53 -15.04 6.76
CA LEU A 28 6.35 -13.95 7.74
C LEU A 28 7.09 -12.67 7.30
N ARG A 29 8.27 -12.82 6.70
CA ARG A 29 9.05 -11.70 6.14
C ARG A 29 8.28 -11.00 5.01
N LEU A 30 7.66 -11.76 4.11
CA LEU A 30 6.85 -11.23 3.02
C LEU A 30 5.58 -10.56 3.54
N ILE A 31 4.81 -11.24 4.40
CA ILE A 31 3.55 -10.70 4.94
C ILE A 31 3.79 -9.40 5.71
N SER A 32 4.83 -9.34 6.55
CA SER A 32 5.14 -8.14 7.34
C SER A 32 5.70 -6.97 6.52
N SER A 33 6.05 -7.17 5.25
CA SER A 33 6.61 -6.13 4.36
C SER A 33 5.74 -5.83 3.13
N ALA A 34 4.67 -6.59 2.89
CA ALA A 34 3.87 -6.49 1.66
C ALA A 34 3.02 -5.22 1.53
N HIS A 35 2.86 -4.43 2.60
CA HIS A 35 1.94 -3.28 2.64
C HIS A 35 2.12 -2.27 1.50
N GLY A 36 3.35 -1.79 1.27
CA GLY A 36 3.63 -0.76 0.26
C GLY A 36 3.51 -1.30 -1.17
N ALA A 37 3.97 -2.54 -1.39
CA ALA A 37 3.79 -3.24 -2.65
C ALA A 37 2.30 -3.48 -2.98
N CYS A 38 1.49 -3.85 -1.98
CA CYS A 38 0.06 -4.02 -2.12
C CYS A 38 -0.64 -2.71 -2.50
N ALA A 39 -0.34 -1.61 -1.80
CA ALA A 39 -0.87 -0.29 -2.12
C ALA A 39 -0.47 0.16 -3.54
N LEU A 40 0.78 -0.05 -3.95
CA LEU A 40 1.24 0.24 -5.31
C LEU A 40 0.49 -0.60 -6.35
N LEU A 41 0.31 -1.90 -6.13
CA LEU A 41 -0.39 -2.77 -7.06
C LEU A 41 -1.84 -2.30 -7.29
N LEU A 42 -2.54 -1.93 -6.21
CA LEU A 42 -3.88 -1.35 -6.30
C LEU A 42 -3.85 -0.02 -7.08
N PHE A 43 -2.87 0.84 -6.82
CA PHE A 43 -2.74 2.09 -7.56
C PHE A 43 -2.46 1.88 -9.05
N LEU A 44 -1.60 0.93 -9.43
CA LEU A 44 -1.35 0.57 -10.82
C LEU A 44 -2.61 0.04 -11.51
N LEU A 45 -3.40 -0.79 -10.81
CA LEU A 45 -4.70 -1.25 -11.32
C LEU A 45 -5.66 -0.07 -11.56
N ALA A 46 -5.68 0.90 -10.64
CA ALA A 46 -6.47 2.12 -10.80
C ALA A 46 -6.04 2.94 -12.01
N LEU A 47 -4.72 3.08 -12.25
CA LEU A 47 -4.21 3.75 -13.45
C LEU A 47 -4.66 3.04 -14.73
N VAL A 48 -4.58 1.70 -14.76
CA VAL A 48 -5.05 0.91 -15.92
C VAL A 48 -6.55 1.10 -16.16
N ILE A 49 -7.37 1.06 -15.11
CA ILE A 49 -8.82 1.31 -15.24
C ILE A 49 -9.09 2.74 -15.73
N GLY A 50 -8.40 3.71 -15.13
CA GLY A 50 -8.60 5.13 -15.42
C GLY A 50 -8.20 5.49 -16.85
N PHE A 51 -6.98 5.13 -17.27
CA PHE A 51 -6.51 5.42 -18.63
C PHE A 51 -7.14 4.50 -19.68
N GLY A 52 -7.65 3.33 -19.29
CA GLY A 52 -8.44 2.45 -20.15
C GLY A 52 -9.87 2.94 -20.41
N GLY A 53 -10.33 3.97 -19.71
CA GLY A 53 -11.70 4.50 -19.84
C GLY A 53 -12.77 3.58 -19.25
N TRP A 54 -12.41 2.60 -18.42
CA TRP A 54 -13.33 1.62 -17.83
C TRP A 54 -13.94 2.09 -16.51
N HIS A 55 -14.19 3.40 -16.40
CA HIS A 55 -14.73 4.01 -15.19
C HIS A 55 -16.13 3.49 -14.88
N ARG A 56 -16.35 3.01 -13.64
CA ARG A 56 -17.67 2.61 -13.16
C ARG A 56 -17.79 2.89 -11.67
N GLU A 57 -18.94 3.37 -11.23
CA GLU A 57 -19.20 3.64 -9.81
C GLU A 57 -19.04 2.39 -8.93
N VAL A 58 -19.49 1.23 -9.42
CA VAL A 58 -19.29 -0.07 -8.75
C VAL A 58 -17.80 -0.39 -8.56
N ASN A 59 -16.95 -0.07 -9.54
CA ASN A 59 -15.51 -0.27 -9.41
C ASN A 59 -14.92 0.64 -8.32
N GLY A 60 -15.45 1.86 -8.16
CA GLY A 60 -15.03 2.79 -7.11
C GLY A 60 -15.31 2.24 -5.70
N GLN A 61 -16.50 1.68 -5.48
CA GLN A 61 -16.86 1.04 -4.20
C GLN A 61 -15.98 -0.18 -3.92
N LEU A 62 -15.79 -1.07 -4.92
CA LEU A 62 -14.91 -2.23 -4.79
C LEU A 62 -13.47 -1.81 -4.49
N PHE A 63 -12.98 -0.79 -5.18
CA PHE A 63 -11.64 -0.25 -4.95
C PHE A 63 -11.49 0.27 -3.52
N ALA A 64 -12.47 1.02 -3.00
CA ALA A 64 -12.44 1.50 -1.62
C ALA A 64 -12.34 0.35 -0.59
N TRP A 65 -13.06 -0.75 -0.79
CA TRP A 65 -12.93 -1.94 0.04
C TRP A 65 -11.54 -2.59 -0.06
N LEU A 66 -10.98 -2.68 -1.26
CA LEU A 66 -9.64 -3.22 -1.48
C LEU A 66 -8.55 -2.39 -0.80
N GLN A 67 -8.76 -1.08 -0.61
CA GLN A 67 -7.82 -0.22 0.11
C GLN A 67 -7.69 -0.56 1.61
N LEU A 68 -8.64 -1.31 2.18
CA LEU A 68 -8.48 -1.83 3.54
C LEU A 68 -7.35 -2.86 3.62
N LEU A 69 -6.99 -3.54 2.52
CA LEU A 69 -5.95 -4.56 2.50
C LEU A 69 -4.55 -4.00 2.83
N PRO A 70 -4.02 -2.96 2.15
CA PRO A 70 -2.73 -2.39 2.53
C PRO A 70 -2.76 -1.80 3.95
N LEU A 71 -3.88 -1.21 4.40
CA LEU A 71 -4.01 -0.71 5.77
C LEU A 71 -3.97 -1.84 6.81
N ALA A 72 -4.65 -2.96 6.54
CA ALA A 72 -4.60 -4.15 7.38
C ALA A 72 -3.19 -4.76 7.41
N LEU A 73 -2.46 -4.76 6.28
CA LEU A 73 -1.07 -5.19 6.23
C LEU A 73 -0.14 -4.26 7.03
N ILE A 74 -0.37 -2.94 6.99
CA ILE A 74 0.34 -1.97 7.83
C ILE A 74 0.11 -2.30 9.30
N ALA A 75 -1.15 -2.45 9.72
CA ALA A 75 -1.50 -2.79 11.09
C ALA A 75 -0.84 -4.12 11.49
N LEU A 76 -1.03 -5.17 10.68
CA LEU A 76 -0.45 -6.49 10.90
C LEU A 76 1.08 -6.44 11.08
N SER A 77 1.75 -5.54 10.36
CA SER A 77 3.21 -5.35 10.45
C SER A 77 3.68 -5.00 11.88
N PHE A 78 2.86 -4.33 12.71
CA PHE A 78 3.24 -4.00 14.09
C PHE A 78 3.40 -5.24 14.98
N TRP A 79 2.62 -6.30 14.72
CA TRP A 79 2.69 -7.55 15.48
C TRP A 79 3.57 -8.60 14.79
N ALA A 80 3.51 -8.69 13.46
CA ALA A 80 4.19 -9.73 12.69
C ALA A 80 5.68 -9.45 12.47
N PHE A 81 6.09 -8.17 12.42
CA PHE A 81 7.47 -7.80 12.16
C PHE A 81 8.37 -8.05 13.38
N ARG A 82 9.47 -8.78 13.17
CA ARG A 82 10.43 -9.16 14.22
C ARG A 82 11.74 -8.37 14.21
N GLY A 83 11.87 -7.36 13.36
CA GLY A 83 13.07 -6.53 13.27
C GLY A 83 13.07 -5.32 14.21
N PRO A 84 13.92 -4.30 13.95
CA PRO A 84 14.03 -3.13 14.79
C PRO A 84 12.72 -2.35 14.89
N ARG A 85 12.22 -2.15 16.12
CA ARG A 85 10.95 -1.45 16.38
C ARG A 85 10.93 0.00 15.87
N ALA A 86 12.10 0.63 15.74
CA ALA A 86 12.23 1.97 15.16
C ALA A 86 11.69 2.05 13.72
N LEU A 87 11.64 0.94 12.96
CA LEU A 87 11.08 0.97 11.61
C LEU A 87 9.57 1.20 11.57
N HIS A 88 8.85 0.99 12.67
CA HIS A 88 7.43 1.34 12.73
C HIS A 88 7.19 2.84 12.51
N TRP A 89 8.18 3.70 12.78
CA TRP A 89 8.08 5.13 12.47
C TRP A 89 7.93 5.41 10.97
N LEU A 90 8.44 4.53 10.10
CA LEU A 90 8.22 4.65 8.65
C LEU A 90 6.73 4.53 8.30
N GLN A 91 5.92 3.85 9.13
CA GLN A 91 4.48 3.75 8.90
C GLN A 91 3.77 5.11 9.02
N LEU A 92 4.34 6.08 9.74
CA LEU A 92 3.80 7.44 9.77
C LEU A 92 3.84 8.14 8.41
N LEU A 93 4.77 7.75 7.54
CA LEU A 93 4.85 8.24 6.16
C LEU A 93 4.10 7.31 5.20
N ASN A 94 4.15 6.00 5.46
CA ASN A 94 3.53 4.98 4.62
C ASN A 94 1.99 5.07 4.63
N VAL A 95 1.37 5.36 5.78
CA VAL A 95 -0.08 5.53 5.90
C VAL A 95 -0.60 6.70 5.06
N PRO A 96 -0.13 7.95 5.21
CA PRO A 96 -0.61 9.06 4.39
C PRO A 96 -0.28 8.85 2.90
N ALA A 97 0.86 8.25 2.55
CA ALA A 97 1.16 7.89 1.16
C ALA A 97 0.13 6.88 0.60
N THR A 98 -0.25 5.87 1.38
CA THR A 98 -1.28 4.88 1.02
C THR A 98 -2.64 5.56 0.83
N LEU A 99 -3.04 6.41 1.78
CA LEU A 99 -4.31 7.14 1.72
C LEU A 99 -4.37 8.12 0.54
N TRP A 100 -3.25 8.78 0.22
CA TRP A 100 -3.16 9.66 -0.96
C TRP A 100 -3.35 8.87 -2.26
N LEU A 101 -2.64 7.76 -2.45
CA LEU A 101 -2.80 6.93 -3.64
C LEU A 101 -4.18 6.26 -3.69
N ALA A 102 -4.78 5.92 -2.56
CA ALA A 102 -6.15 5.43 -2.46
C ALA A 102 -7.16 6.49 -2.94
N LEU A 103 -6.98 7.76 -2.55
CA LEU A 103 -7.81 8.87 -2.98
C LEU A 103 -7.73 9.07 -4.51
N ILE A 104 -6.51 9.22 -5.05
CA ILE A 104 -6.31 9.39 -6.49
C ILE A 104 -6.81 8.17 -7.26
N GLY A 105 -6.52 6.96 -6.76
CA GLY A 105 -7.00 5.71 -7.34
C GLY A 105 -8.53 5.62 -7.37
N SER A 106 -9.22 6.09 -6.33
CA SER A 106 -10.68 6.12 -6.30
C SER A 106 -11.26 7.05 -7.37
N MET A 107 -10.65 8.22 -7.58
CA MET A 107 -11.02 9.14 -8.67
C MET A 107 -10.79 8.51 -10.04
N LEU A 108 -9.64 7.86 -10.23
CA LEU A 108 -9.31 7.15 -11.47
C LEU A 108 -10.31 6.03 -11.77
N VAL A 109 -10.70 5.25 -10.77
CA VAL A 109 -11.57 4.08 -10.99
C VAL A 109 -13.04 4.47 -11.15
N SER A 110 -13.49 5.49 -10.41
CA SER A 110 -14.89 5.95 -10.47
C SER A 110 -15.16 6.95 -11.58
N GLY A 111 -14.13 7.65 -12.07
CA GLY A 111 -14.26 8.80 -12.98
C GLY A 111 -14.78 10.07 -12.30
N LYS A 112 -15.06 10.03 -11.00
CA LYS A 112 -15.52 11.17 -10.20
C LYS A 112 -14.30 11.86 -9.61
N TRP A 113 -13.85 12.91 -10.28
CA TRP A 113 -12.93 13.88 -9.70
C TRP A 113 -13.75 14.83 -8.81
N LEU A 114 -13.20 15.26 -7.68
CA LEU A 114 -13.86 16.13 -6.69
C LEU A 114 -14.67 17.27 -7.34
#